data_AF-A0A944ULS2-F1
#
_entry.id   AF-A0A944ULS2-F1
#
_cell.length_a   1.000
_cell.length_b   1.000
_cell.length_c   1.000
_cell.angle_alpha   90.00
_cell.angle_beta   90.00
_cell.angle_gamma   90.00
#
_symmetry.space_group_name_H-M   'P 1'
#
loop_
_entity.id
_entity.type
_entity.pdbx_description
1 polymer ?
#
loop_
_entity_poly.entity_id
_entity_poly.type
_entity_poly.pdbx_seq_one_letter_code
_entity_poly.pdbx_strand_id
1 'polypeptide(L)'
;MTKSLIKSLYVFDIDDTLFRTSARARIVSTKGQVKYLSSEELKDYELSADEKICFAEFRDAKKFAEESQPIESMIKIAQDCIKKTAEGSKTILLTARADLDCKTKFLEYLNSSGLDINHIYVERAGNRPNLKTAEAKKLIIKHYLESRSYQKAYLFDDSLDNIDSFSDLKVMFPSVELFPQHITISLK
;
A
#
# COMPACT_ATOMS: atom_id res chain seq x y z
N MET A 1 29.33 14.29 20.76
CA MET A 1 28.16 13.39 20.77
C MET A 1 27.70 13.20 19.33
N THR A 2 27.94 12.03 18.74
CA THR A 2 27.36 11.67 17.44
C THR A 2 25.85 11.60 17.61
N LYS A 3 25.12 12.48 16.91
CA LYS A 3 23.67 12.49 16.90
C LYS A 3 23.22 11.12 16.36
N SER A 4 22.72 10.25 17.23
CA SER A 4 22.18 8.96 16.80
C SER A 4 21.03 9.23 15.84
N LEU A 5 21.20 8.87 14.56
CA LEU A 5 20.16 9.04 13.56
C LEU A 5 18.98 8.13 13.93
N ILE A 6 17.77 8.71 13.94
CA ILE A 6 16.55 7.99 14.28
C ILE A 6 16.19 7.08 13.11
N LYS A 7 16.33 5.77 13.30
CA LYS A 7 15.94 4.78 12.28
C LYS A 7 14.43 4.63 12.26
N SER A 8 13.84 4.90 11.10
CA SER A 8 12.39 4.84 10.92
C SER A 8 12.01 3.85 9.83
N LEU A 9 10.86 3.20 10.00
CA LEU A 9 10.16 2.48 8.94
C LEU A 9 9.08 3.41 8.35
N TYR A 10 9.10 3.62 7.05
CA TYR A 10 8.06 4.36 6.34
C TYR A 10 7.32 3.42 5.39
N VAL A 11 6.01 3.32 5.56
CA VAL A 11 5.13 2.43 4.81
C VAL A 11 4.10 3.28 4.09
N PHE A 12 4.02 3.14 2.77
CA PHE A 12 3.04 3.84 1.95
C PHE A 12 2.17 2.83 1.22
N ASP A 13 0.85 2.96 1.33
CA ASP A 13 -0.04 2.34 0.36
C ASP A 13 0.11 2.99 -1.03
N ILE A 14 -0.41 2.34 -2.07
CA ILE A 14 -0.33 2.80 -3.45
C ILE A 14 -1.67 3.38 -3.91
N ASP A 15 -2.73 2.59 -3.85
CA ASP A 15 -4.03 2.88 -4.45
C ASP A 15 -4.77 3.89 -3.56
N ASP A 16 -5.14 5.05 -4.10
CA ASP A 16 -5.78 6.15 -3.37
C ASP A 16 -4.95 6.70 -2.19
N THR A 17 -3.63 6.44 -2.22
CA THR A 17 -2.64 7.00 -1.29
C THR A 17 -1.50 7.70 -2.04
N LEU A 18 -0.73 6.96 -2.86
CA LEU A 18 0.30 7.56 -3.72
C LEU A 18 -0.25 7.91 -5.11
N PHE A 19 -1.26 7.17 -5.57
CA PHE A 19 -1.86 7.34 -6.88
C PHE A 19 -3.37 7.23 -6.78
N ARG A 20 -4.11 8.14 -7.40
CA ARG A 20 -5.53 7.90 -7.70
C ARG A 20 -5.60 6.87 -8.81
N THR A 21 -6.28 5.76 -8.60
CA THR A 21 -6.35 4.68 -9.60
C THR A 21 -7.77 4.45 -10.08
N SER A 22 -7.89 3.84 -11.26
CA SER A 22 -9.17 3.53 -11.90
C SER A 22 -9.45 2.03 -12.00
N ALA A 23 -8.58 1.20 -11.40
CA ALA A 23 -8.70 -0.24 -11.46
C ALA A 23 -9.89 -0.72 -10.64
N ARG A 24 -10.64 -1.68 -11.20
CA ARG A 24 -11.84 -2.22 -10.56
C ARG A 24 -11.83 -3.75 -10.57
N ALA A 25 -12.41 -4.34 -9.54
CA ALA A 25 -12.70 -5.76 -9.56
C ALA A 25 -13.97 -6.02 -10.34
N ARG A 26 -13.93 -7.00 -11.22
CA ARG A 26 -15.10 -7.46 -11.96
C ARG A 26 -15.80 -8.55 -11.16
N ILE A 27 -17.08 -8.33 -10.83
CA ILE A 27 -17.95 -9.31 -10.18
C ILE A 27 -18.90 -9.87 -11.23
N VAL A 28 -19.03 -11.20 -11.30
CA VAL A 28 -19.94 -11.89 -12.22
C VAL A 28 -20.82 -12.84 -11.43
N SER A 29 -22.14 -12.71 -11.54
CA SER A 29 -23.08 -13.68 -10.96
C SER A 29 -23.32 -14.87 -11.88
N THR A 30 -23.80 -15.99 -11.32
CA THR A 30 -24.25 -17.17 -12.09
C THR A 30 -25.35 -16.84 -13.12
N LYS A 31 -26.09 -15.75 -12.90
CA LYS A 31 -27.14 -15.23 -13.81
C LYS A 31 -26.59 -14.31 -14.91
N GLY A 32 -25.27 -14.10 -14.97
CA GLY A 32 -24.61 -13.28 -15.99
C GLY A 32 -24.61 -11.78 -15.71
N GLN A 33 -25.04 -11.33 -14.52
CA GLN A 33 -24.93 -9.92 -14.13
C GLN A 33 -23.46 -9.57 -13.88
N VAL A 34 -23.02 -8.41 -14.37
CA VAL A 34 -21.64 -7.93 -14.22
C VAL A 34 -21.63 -6.60 -13.48
N LYS A 35 -20.81 -6.50 -12.44
CA LYS A 35 -20.52 -5.25 -11.71
C LYS A 35 -19.01 -5.00 -11.74
N TYR A 36 -18.63 -3.73 -11.63
CA TYR A 36 -17.24 -3.33 -11.44
C TYR A 36 -17.16 -2.49 -10.17
N LEU A 37 -16.30 -2.89 -9.24
CA LEU A 37 -16.14 -2.23 -7.95
C LEU A 37 -14.72 -1.67 -7.82
N SER A 38 -14.60 -0.41 -7.40
CA SER A 38 -13.32 0.21 -7.04
C SER A 38 -12.70 -0.45 -5.79
N SER A 39 -11.46 -0.07 -5.48
CA SER A 39 -10.79 -0.37 -4.20
C SER A 39 -11.66 -0.03 -2.99
N GLU A 40 -12.24 1.17 -2.98
CA GLU A 40 -13.11 1.68 -1.93
C GLU A 40 -14.41 0.86 -1.82
N GLU A 41 -15.09 0.62 -2.96
CA GLU A 41 -16.34 -0.14 -2.98
C GLU A 41 -16.15 -1.60 -2.55
N LEU A 42 -14.96 -2.17 -2.78
CA LEU A 42 -14.63 -3.54 -2.37
C LEU A 42 -14.45 -3.69 -0.87
N LYS A 43 -14.14 -2.62 -0.14
CA LYS A 43 -13.84 -2.69 1.31
C LYS A 43 -14.99 -3.32 2.10
N ASP A 44 -16.21 -2.89 1.79
CA ASP A 44 -17.42 -3.32 2.47
C ASP A 44 -18.25 -4.34 1.65
N TYR A 45 -17.68 -4.85 0.56
CA TYR A 45 -18.39 -5.76 -0.34
C TYR A 45 -18.32 -7.21 0.14
N GLU A 46 -19.48 -7.77 0.48
CA GLU A 46 -19.62 -9.20 0.78
C GLU A 46 -20.05 -9.96 -0.48
N LEU A 47 -19.17 -10.86 -0.94
CA LEU A 47 -19.49 -11.76 -2.06
C LEU A 47 -20.60 -12.73 -1.66
N SER A 48 -21.65 -12.79 -2.46
CA SER A 48 -22.63 -13.86 -2.36
C SER A 48 -22.08 -15.17 -2.93
N ALA A 49 -22.65 -16.31 -2.52
CA ALA A 49 -22.25 -17.64 -2.99
C ALA A 49 -22.38 -17.82 -4.53
N ASP A 50 -23.21 -17.00 -5.17
CA ASP A 50 -23.46 -17.02 -6.62
C ASP A 50 -22.54 -16.06 -7.41
N GLU A 51 -21.63 -15.36 -6.74
CA GLU A 51 -20.76 -14.37 -7.36
C GLU A 51 -19.30 -14.84 -7.43
N LYS A 52 -18.63 -14.45 -8.52
CA LYS A 52 -17.20 -14.63 -8.71
C LYS A 52 -16.54 -13.29 -8.90
N ILE A 53 -15.44 -13.07 -8.18
CA ILE A 53 -14.63 -11.87 -8.28
C ILE A 53 -13.38 -12.10 -9.14
N CYS A 54 -13.01 -11.10 -9.93
CA CYS A 54 -11.80 -11.10 -10.74
C CYS A 54 -11.08 -9.76 -10.59
N PHE A 55 -9.81 -9.81 -10.18
CA PHE A 55 -8.96 -8.64 -9.97
C PHE A 55 -8.03 -8.36 -11.17
N ALA A 56 -8.43 -8.71 -12.38
CA ALA A 56 -7.57 -8.57 -13.57
C ALA A 56 -7.10 -7.12 -13.77
N GLU A 57 -7.97 -6.12 -13.62
CA GLU A 57 -7.59 -4.71 -13.76
C GLU A 57 -6.55 -4.26 -12.71
N PHE A 58 -6.55 -4.84 -11.50
CA PHE A 58 -5.55 -4.53 -10.46
C PHE A 58 -4.19 -5.17 -10.76
N ARG A 59 -4.15 -6.23 -11.56
CA ARG A 59 -2.92 -6.89 -12.01
C ARG A 59 -2.34 -6.26 -13.28
N ASP A 60 -3.13 -5.49 -14.02
CA ASP A 60 -2.74 -4.88 -15.28
C ASP A 60 -1.80 -3.69 -15.04
N ALA A 61 -0.50 -3.90 -15.27
CA ALA A 61 0.52 -2.86 -15.12
C ALA A 61 0.40 -1.76 -16.18
N LYS A 62 -0.17 -2.07 -17.36
CA LYS A 62 -0.41 -1.08 -18.41
C LYS A 62 -1.53 -0.13 -18.01
N LYS A 63 -2.66 -0.67 -17.55
CA LYS A 63 -3.75 0.13 -16.99
C LYS A 63 -3.25 1.02 -15.85
N PHE A 64 -2.46 0.46 -14.92
CA PHE A 64 -1.88 1.25 -13.83
C PHE A 64 -1.06 2.44 -14.36
N ALA A 65 -0.14 2.19 -15.30
CA ALA A 65 0.75 3.22 -15.82
C ALA A 65 0.05 4.28 -16.68
N GLU A 66 -1.00 3.90 -17.42
CA GLU A 66 -1.70 4.81 -18.34
C GLU A 66 -2.80 5.62 -17.66
N GLU A 67 -3.46 5.07 -16.63
CA GLU A 67 -4.66 5.70 -16.05
C GLU A 67 -4.42 6.29 -14.65
N SER A 68 -3.48 5.75 -13.86
CA SER A 68 -3.31 6.21 -12.48
C SER A 68 -2.71 7.61 -12.43
N GLN A 69 -3.22 8.49 -11.58
CA GLN A 69 -2.73 9.86 -11.45
C GLN A 69 -1.93 10.02 -10.14
N PRO A 70 -0.65 10.45 -10.18
CA PRO A 70 0.13 10.63 -8.97
C PRO A 70 -0.50 11.68 -8.05
N ILE A 71 -0.49 11.40 -6.75
CA ILE A 71 -0.84 12.38 -5.72
C ILE A 71 0.46 13.09 -5.35
N GLU A 72 0.76 14.18 -6.06
CA GLU A 72 2.08 14.83 -6.05
C GLU A 72 2.62 15.13 -4.64
N SER A 73 1.75 15.55 -3.71
CA SER A 73 2.13 15.78 -2.32
C SER A 73 2.63 14.51 -1.63
N MET A 74 1.94 13.39 -1.83
CA MET A 74 2.28 12.09 -1.24
C MET A 74 3.51 11.48 -1.90
N ILE A 75 3.66 11.62 -3.22
CA ILE A 75 4.88 11.25 -3.94
C ILE A 75 6.09 12.00 -3.35
N LYS A 76 5.97 13.31 -3.14
CA LYS A 76 7.06 14.11 -2.55
C LYS A 76 7.41 13.64 -1.14
N ILE A 77 6.41 13.41 -0.29
CA ILE A 77 6.62 12.89 1.07
C ILE A 77 7.32 11.52 1.03
N ALA A 78 6.86 10.61 0.15
CA ALA A 78 7.47 9.30 -0.01
C ALA A 78 8.92 9.42 -0.47
N GLN A 79 9.21 10.24 -1.50
CA GLN A 79 10.56 10.45 -1.98
C GLN A 79 11.49 11.06 -0.92
N ASP A 80 11.00 11.98 -0.09
CA ASP A 80 11.79 12.52 1.02
C ASP A 80 12.05 11.48 2.12
N CYS A 81 11.13 10.54 2.34
CA CYS A 81 11.36 9.39 3.21
C CYS A 81 12.38 8.40 2.60
N ILE A 82 12.32 8.15 1.29
CA ILE A 82 13.27 7.28 0.58
C ILE A 82 14.71 7.75 0.76
N LYS A 83 14.96 9.06 0.67
CA LYS A 83 16.31 9.66 0.88
C LYS A 83 16.90 9.34 2.25
N LYS A 84 16.08 9.11 3.28
CA LYS A 84 16.52 8.73 4.64
C LYS A 84 17.04 7.30 4.73
N THR A 85 17.01 6.52 3.65
CA THR A 85 17.62 5.19 3.60
C THR A 85 19.13 5.25 3.87
N ALA A 86 19.81 6.32 3.42
CA ALA A 86 21.23 6.55 3.73
C ALA A 86 21.51 6.70 5.24
N GLU A 87 20.49 7.05 6.02
CA GLU A 87 20.56 7.21 7.49
C GLU A 87 20.16 5.92 8.24
N GLY A 88 19.93 4.83 7.51
CA GLY A 88 19.52 3.53 8.06
C GLY A 88 18.01 3.36 8.25
N SER A 89 17.20 4.31 7.80
CA SER A 89 15.74 4.13 7.69
C SER A 89 15.38 3.22 6.51
N LYS A 90 14.12 2.79 6.43
CA LYS A 90 13.62 2.00 5.30
C LYS A 90 12.26 2.53 4.85
N THR A 91 12.11 2.72 3.55
CA THR A 91 10.81 2.96 2.92
C THR A 91 10.37 1.72 2.15
N ILE A 92 9.11 1.34 2.30
CA ILE A 92 8.44 0.31 1.51
C ILE A 92 7.12 0.83 0.97
N LEU A 93 6.73 0.33 -0.20
CA LEU A 93 5.36 0.45 -0.70
C LEU A 93 4.62 -0.83 -0.35
N LEU A 94 3.43 -0.74 0.23
CA LEU A 94 2.66 -1.88 0.71
C LEU A 94 1.24 -1.84 0.15
N THR A 95 1.02 -2.54 -0.96
CA THR A 95 -0.24 -2.53 -1.71
C THR A 95 -1.07 -3.78 -1.43
N ALA A 96 -2.40 -3.64 -1.54
CA ALA A 96 -3.34 -4.76 -1.58
C ALA A 96 -3.33 -5.50 -2.94
N ARG A 97 -2.71 -4.93 -3.98
CA ARG A 97 -2.54 -5.62 -5.27
C ARG A 97 -1.74 -6.92 -5.08
N ALA A 98 -2.16 -7.95 -5.80
CA ALA A 98 -1.36 -9.14 -6.03
C ALA A 98 -0.24 -8.83 -7.03
N ASP A 99 0.52 -9.85 -7.43
CA ASP A 99 1.50 -9.71 -8.51
C ASP A 99 0.90 -9.08 -9.77
N LEU A 100 1.46 -7.95 -10.20
CA LEU A 100 1.14 -7.36 -11.51
C LEU A 100 1.73 -8.22 -12.64
N ASP A 101 1.12 -8.12 -13.81
CA ASP A 101 1.48 -8.89 -15.01
C ASP A 101 2.83 -8.46 -15.63
N CYS A 102 3.25 -7.21 -15.43
CA CYS A 102 4.53 -6.69 -15.91
C CYS A 102 5.24 -5.83 -14.86
N LYS A 103 6.20 -6.46 -14.15
CA LYS A 103 7.04 -5.80 -13.13
C LYS A 103 7.77 -4.57 -13.67
N THR A 104 8.40 -4.68 -14.84
CA THR A 104 9.23 -3.61 -15.41
C THR A 104 8.39 -2.36 -15.67
N LYS A 105 7.25 -2.50 -16.35
CA LYS A 105 6.34 -1.38 -16.64
C LYS A 105 5.85 -0.70 -15.36
N PHE A 106 5.47 -1.49 -14.37
CA PHE A 106 5.02 -0.96 -13.08
C PHE A 106 6.12 -0.14 -12.40
N LEU A 107 7.35 -0.68 -12.30
CA LEU A 107 8.48 0.02 -11.69
C LEU A 107 8.92 1.26 -12.48
N GLU A 108 8.92 1.20 -13.82
CA GLU A 108 9.21 2.36 -14.67
C GLU A 108 8.23 3.49 -14.40
N TYR A 109 6.94 3.19 -14.24
CA TYR A 109 5.93 4.20 -13.95
C TYR A 109 6.09 4.81 -12.54
N LEU A 110 6.39 4.00 -11.52
CA LEU A 110 6.73 4.52 -10.19
C LEU A 110 7.94 5.47 -10.27
N ASN A 111 8.95 5.10 -11.05
CA ASN A 111 10.16 5.91 -11.23
C ASN A 111 9.87 7.22 -11.99
N SER A 112 9.13 7.17 -13.10
CA SER A 112 8.75 8.38 -13.85
C SER A 112 7.84 9.31 -13.04
N SER A 113 7.13 8.77 -12.06
CA SER A 113 6.31 9.55 -11.12
C SER A 113 7.12 10.23 -10.02
N GLY A 114 8.42 9.98 -9.90
CA GLY A 114 9.32 10.69 -8.98
C GLY A 114 9.80 9.88 -7.76
N LEU A 115 9.54 8.57 -7.71
CA LEU A 115 10.03 7.68 -6.66
C LEU A 115 11.33 7.01 -7.08
N ASP A 116 12.37 7.07 -6.25
CA ASP A 116 13.61 6.33 -6.51
C ASP A 116 13.42 4.84 -6.22
N ILE A 117 13.12 4.09 -7.28
CA ILE A 117 12.80 2.66 -7.21
C ILE A 117 13.96 1.79 -6.73
N ASN A 118 15.20 2.28 -6.78
CA ASN A 118 16.38 1.51 -6.36
C ASN A 118 16.48 1.37 -4.83
N HIS A 119 15.79 2.24 -4.09
CA HIS A 119 15.87 2.29 -2.63
C HIS A 119 14.57 1.82 -1.93
N ILE A 120 13.55 1.45 -2.69
CA ILE A 120 12.28 0.92 -2.18
C ILE A 120 12.10 -0.56 -2.50
N TYR A 121 11.18 -1.17 -1.78
CA TYR A 121 10.65 -2.49 -2.12
C TYR A 121 9.12 -2.42 -2.11
N VAL A 122 8.49 -3.15 -3.04
CA VAL A 122 7.02 -3.22 -3.14
C VAL A 122 6.55 -4.53 -2.54
N GLU A 123 5.91 -4.43 -1.38
CA GLU A 123 5.22 -5.50 -0.70
C GLU A 123 3.80 -5.65 -1.24
N ARG A 124 3.37 -6.90 -1.42
CA ARG A 124 2.08 -7.25 -2.05
C ARG A 124 1.25 -8.08 -1.09
N ALA A 125 0.40 -7.39 -0.31
CA ALA A 125 -0.52 -8.04 0.62
C ALA A 125 -1.54 -8.92 -0.11
N GLY A 126 -1.89 -8.60 -1.37
CA GLY A 126 -2.81 -9.39 -2.21
C GLY A 126 -2.35 -10.81 -2.53
N ASN A 127 -1.08 -11.15 -2.28
CA ASN A 127 -0.58 -12.51 -2.41
C ASN A 127 -0.85 -13.37 -1.14
N ARG A 128 -1.61 -12.86 -0.16
CA ARG A 128 -2.04 -13.58 1.05
C ARG A 128 -3.56 -13.79 1.04
N PRO A 129 -4.09 -14.69 0.19
CA PRO A 129 -5.53 -14.79 -0.09
C PRO A 129 -6.40 -15.23 1.09
N ASN A 130 -5.79 -15.81 2.14
CA ASN A 130 -6.51 -16.29 3.32
C ASN A 130 -6.65 -15.23 4.42
N LEU A 131 -6.15 -14.01 4.20
CA LEU A 131 -6.17 -12.94 5.18
C LEU A 131 -6.92 -11.75 4.63
N LYS A 132 -7.59 -11.01 5.52
CA LYS A 132 -8.09 -9.68 5.18
C LYS A 132 -6.90 -8.76 4.88
N THR A 133 -7.09 -7.77 4.01
CA THR A 133 -6.04 -6.83 3.59
C THR A 133 -5.32 -6.19 4.79
N ALA A 134 -6.07 -5.68 5.77
CA ALA A 134 -5.50 -5.04 6.96
C ALA A 134 -4.61 -6.00 7.77
N GLU A 135 -5.04 -7.25 7.95
CA GLU A 135 -4.27 -8.27 8.65
C GLU A 135 -2.99 -8.67 7.86
N ALA A 136 -3.12 -8.87 6.55
CA ALA A 136 -1.99 -9.16 5.68
C ALA A 136 -0.93 -8.06 5.75
N LYS A 137 -1.36 -6.79 5.66
CA LYS A 137 -0.49 -5.62 5.79
C LYS A 137 0.15 -5.53 7.18
N LYS A 138 -0.63 -5.68 8.26
CA LYS A 138 -0.13 -5.68 9.65
C LYS A 138 0.96 -6.71 9.86
N LEU A 139 0.79 -7.93 9.34
CA LEU A 139 1.80 -8.98 9.45
C LEU A 139 3.08 -8.68 8.66
N ILE A 140 2.97 -8.04 7.49
CA ILE A 140 4.15 -7.59 6.73
C ILE A 140 4.89 -6.51 7.53
N ILE A 141 4.20 -5.49 8.02
CA ILE A 141 4.82 -4.42 8.83
C ILE A 141 5.47 -4.99 10.09
N LYS A 142 4.79 -5.90 10.79
CA LYS A 142 5.33 -6.64 11.95
C LYS A 142 6.67 -7.29 11.62
N HIS A 143 6.78 -7.98 10.48
CA HIS A 143 8.03 -8.62 10.07
C HIS A 143 9.19 -7.62 9.93
N TYR A 144 8.93 -6.44 9.35
CA TYR A 144 9.95 -5.38 9.28
C TYR A 144 10.36 -4.91 10.67
N LEU A 145 9.41 -4.67 11.57
CA LEU A 145 9.68 -4.23 12.95
C LEU A 145 10.46 -5.27 13.76
N GLU A 146 10.25 -6.56 13.52
CA GLU A 146 11.03 -7.65 14.15
C GLU A 146 12.45 -7.76 13.60
N SER A 147 12.61 -7.52 12.29
CA SER A 147 13.88 -7.72 11.59
C SER A 147 14.95 -6.65 11.91
N ARG A 148 14.54 -5.47 12.38
CA ARG A 148 15.41 -4.29 12.52
C ARG A 148 14.96 -3.43 13.69
N SER A 149 15.94 -2.85 14.38
CA SER A 149 15.69 -1.92 15.49
C SER A 149 15.28 -0.53 14.97
N TYR A 150 14.00 -0.37 14.66
CA TYR A 150 13.40 0.94 14.38
C TYR A 150 12.96 1.62 15.67
N GLN A 151 13.07 2.95 15.71
CA GLN A 151 12.55 3.78 16.80
C GLN A 151 11.16 4.32 16.48
N LYS A 152 10.88 4.52 15.18
CA LYS A 152 9.62 5.07 14.68
C LYS A 152 9.11 4.24 13.50
N ALA A 153 7.80 4.14 13.36
CA ALA A 153 7.16 3.59 12.18
C ALA A 153 5.99 4.48 11.75
N TYR A 154 5.90 4.75 10.45
CA TYR A 154 4.88 5.58 9.85
C TYR A 154 4.11 4.74 8.84
N LEU A 155 2.78 4.79 8.89
CA LEU A 155 1.91 4.24 7.86
C LEU A 155 1.11 5.37 7.24
N PHE A 156 1.23 5.53 5.92
CA PHE A 156 0.39 6.38 5.10
C PHE A 156 -0.53 5.48 4.29
N ASP A 157 -1.83 5.53 4.55
CA ASP A 157 -2.84 4.65 3.97
C ASP A 157 -4.21 5.37 4.02
N ASP A 158 -5.02 5.18 3.00
CA ASP A 158 -6.36 5.78 2.87
C ASP A 158 -7.44 4.94 3.60
N SER A 159 -7.15 3.69 3.94
CA SER A 159 -8.09 2.82 4.63
C SER A 159 -7.95 2.91 6.15
N LEU A 160 -9.03 3.33 6.81
CA LEU A 160 -9.12 3.33 8.28
C LEU A 160 -8.83 1.95 8.89
N ASP A 161 -9.24 0.85 8.25
CA ASP A 161 -8.99 -0.50 8.77
C ASP A 161 -7.49 -0.82 8.80
N ASN A 162 -6.74 -0.37 7.79
CA ASN A 162 -5.30 -0.53 7.75
C ASN A 162 -4.62 0.35 8.82
N ILE A 163 -5.13 1.55 9.04
CA ILE A 163 -4.67 2.50 10.08
C ILE A 163 -4.88 1.93 11.49
N ASP A 164 -6.07 1.39 11.77
CA ASP A 164 -6.39 0.79 13.07
C ASP A 164 -5.56 -0.48 13.30
N SER A 165 -5.47 -1.33 12.28
CA SER A 165 -4.68 -2.57 12.33
C SER A 165 -3.18 -2.30 12.55
N PHE A 166 -2.65 -1.20 12.00
CA PHE A 166 -1.29 -0.74 12.27
C PHE A 166 -1.14 -0.23 13.71
N SER A 167 -2.10 0.52 14.22
CA SER A 167 -2.07 1.07 15.59
C SER A 167 -2.01 -0.04 16.65
N ASP A 168 -2.68 -1.17 16.41
CA ASP A 168 -2.60 -2.36 17.28
C ASP A 168 -1.18 -2.91 17.45
N LEU A 169 -0.27 -2.68 16.50
CA LEU A 169 1.13 -3.12 16.61
C LEU A 169 1.80 -2.50 17.85
N LYS A 170 1.27 -1.40 18.39
CA LYS A 170 1.81 -0.76 19.60
C LYS A 170 1.85 -1.69 20.81
N VAL A 171 0.90 -2.62 20.91
CA VAL A 171 0.86 -3.62 21.98
C VAL A 171 2.09 -4.56 21.90
N MET A 172 2.48 -4.95 20.69
CA MET A 172 3.63 -5.83 20.45
C MET A 172 4.96 -5.08 20.44
N PHE A 173 4.96 -3.82 20.02
CA PHE A 173 6.16 -2.98 19.90
C PHE A 173 6.03 -1.70 20.73
N PRO A 174 5.95 -1.79 22.08
CA PRO A 174 5.69 -0.63 22.94
C PRO A 174 6.81 0.41 22.89
N SER A 175 8.04 0.02 22.54
CA SER A 175 9.19 0.91 22.40
C SER A 175 9.25 1.66 21.06
N VAL A 176 8.46 1.25 20.06
CA VAL A 176 8.41 1.92 18.75
C VAL A 176 7.31 2.97 18.77
N GLU A 177 7.63 4.21 18.42
CA GLU A 177 6.61 5.23 18.19
C GLU A 177 5.90 4.96 16.86
N LEU A 178 4.58 4.78 16.90
CA LEU A 178 3.77 4.53 15.70
C LEU A 178 3.03 5.80 15.30
N PHE A 179 3.09 6.12 14.01
CA PHE A 179 2.48 7.29 13.40
C PHE A 179 1.52 6.84 12.28
N PRO A 180 0.27 6.50 12.63
CA PRO A 180 -0.77 6.32 11.62
C PRO A 180 -1.07 7.66 10.95
N GLN A 181 -1.09 7.69 9.63
CA GLN A 181 -1.41 8.87 8.81
C GLN A 181 -2.52 8.48 7.84
N HIS A 182 -3.76 8.71 8.25
CA HIS A 182 -4.92 8.46 7.39
C HIS A 182 -4.95 9.49 6.27
N ILE A 183 -4.83 9.03 5.03
CA ILE A 183 -4.83 9.89 3.85
C ILE A 183 -6.25 10.05 3.36
N THR A 184 -6.70 11.30 3.29
CA THR A 184 -8.00 11.64 2.69
C THR A 184 -7.72 12.46 1.45
N ILE A 185 -8.26 11.99 0.32
CA ILE A 185 -8.16 12.72 -0.93
C ILE A 185 -9.45 13.51 -1.10
N SER A 186 -9.37 14.84 -0.97
CA SER A 186 -10.48 15.68 -1.41
C SER A 186 -10.62 15.55 -2.93
N LEU A 187 -11.78 15.09 -3.38
CA LEU A 187 -12.20 15.24 -4.77
C LEU A 187 -12.34 16.74 -5.03
N LYS A 188 -11.56 17.28 -5.96
CA LYS A 188 -11.79 18.61 -6.52
C LYS A 188 -12.75 18.49 -7.69
#